data_AF-A0A0H5RFE6-F1
#
_entry.id   AF-A0A0H5RFE6-F1
#
_cell.length_a   1.000
_cell.length_b   1.000
_cell.length_c   1.000
_cell.angle_alpha   90.00
_cell.angle_beta   90.00
_cell.angle_gamma   90.00
#
_symmetry.space_group_name_H-M   'P 1'
#
loop_
_entity.id
_entity.type
_entity.pdbx_description
1 polymer ?
#
loop_
_entity_poly.entity_id
_entity_poly.type
_entity_poly.pdbx_seq_one_letter_code
_entity_poly.pdbx_strand_id
1 'polypeptide(L)'
;LVKRAQTRRSTGDSPLKVICMSATIEADKFAKFLQCPIERIKGRTFPVAIEYLNHPENDFIDASLIAVLQVHMDMPVDGDILCFLTGQEDIDSLQDQIVQRAKLIPDRPVIVCPIYAALPE
;
A
#
# COMPACT_ATOMS: atom_id res chain seq x y z
N LEU A 1 -6.43 -26.32 -9.91
CA LEU A 1 -6.99 -25.50 -11.00
C LEU A 1 -6.04 -25.33 -12.19
N VAL A 2 -4.76 -24.94 -11.98
CA VAL A 2 -3.78 -24.75 -13.07
C VAL A 2 -3.66 -25.97 -13.99
N LYS A 3 -3.52 -27.19 -13.43
CA LYS A 3 -3.47 -28.44 -14.22
C LYS A 3 -4.73 -28.68 -15.07
N ARG A 4 -5.94 -28.54 -14.50
CA ARG A 4 -7.20 -28.69 -15.25
C ARG A 4 -7.39 -27.60 -16.30
N ALA A 5 -6.92 -26.37 -16.03
CA ALA A 5 -6.96 -25.27 -16.97
C ALA A 5 -5.98 -25.45 -18.13
N GLN A 6 -4.83 -26.09 -17.89
CA GLN A 6 -3.85 -26.48 -18.92
C GLN A 6 -4.40 -27.57 -19.85
N THR A 7 -5.05 -28.61 -19.31
CA THR A 7 -5.64 -29.70 -20.13
C THR A 7 -6.75 -29.21 -21.05
N ARG A 8 -7.54 -28.21 -20.64
CA ARG A 8 -8.58 -27.59 -21.49
C ARG A 8 -8.04 -26.62 -22.54
N ARG A 9 -6.79 -26.14 -22.40
CA ARG A 9 -6.14 -25.28 -23.42
C ARG A 9 -5.65 -26.08 -24.62
N SER A 10 -5.34 -27.37 -24.46
CA SER A 10 -4.79 -28.21 -25.54
C SER A 10 -5.84 -28.69 -26.55
N THR A 11 -7.13 -28.55 -26.27
CA THR A 11 -8.24 -29.07 -27.09
C THR A 11 -8.83 -28.05 -28.07
N GLY A 12 -8.23 -26.87 -28.24
CA GLY A 12 -8.58 -25.89 -29.29
C GLY A 12 -9.88 -25.09 -29.07
N ASP A 13 -10.77 -25.54 -28.18
CA ASP A 13 -12.05 -24.90 -27.88
C ASP A 13 -11.95 -24.16 -26.52
N SER A 14 -11.36 -22.96 -26.52
CA SER A 14 -11.16 -22.19 -25.28
C SER A 14 -12.12 -21.01 -25.18
N PRO A 15 -13.30 -21.18 -24.56
CA PRO A 15 -14.18 -20.04 -24.28
C PRO A 15 -13.48 -19.02 -23.37
N LEU A 16 -13.86 -17.75 -23.50
CA LEU A 16 -13.38 -16.65 -22.66
C LEU A 16 -13.56 -17.00 -21.17
N LYS A 17 -12.52 -16.73 -20.37
CA LYS A 17 -12.55 -16.93 -18.91
C LYS A 17 -12.38 -15.59 -18.22
N VAL A 18 -13.22 -15.32 -17.22
CA VAL A 18 -13.16 -14.11 -16.41
C VAL A 18 -12.82 -14.50 -14.97
N ILE A 19 -11.87 -13.78 -14.37
CA ILE A 19 -11.50 -13.92 -12.96
C ILE A 19 -11.75 -12.57 -12.29
N CYS A 20 -12.64 -12.53 -11.31
CA CYS A 20 -12.88 -11.35 -10.48
C CYS A 20 -12.04 -11.46 -9.21
N MET A 21 -11.19 -10.46 -8.95
CA MET A 21 -10.35 -10.40 -7.76
C MET A 21 -10.83 -9.25 -6.87
N SER A 22 -10.94 -9.50 -5.56
CA SER A 22 -11.30 -8.49 -4.57
C SER A 22 -10.43 -8.65 -3.32
N ALA A 23 -10.06 -7.51 -2.72
CA ALA A 23 -9.35 -7.45 -1.45
C ALA A 23 -10.31 -7.37 -0.24
N THR A 24 -11.61 -7.22 -0.46
CA THR A 24 -12.61 -7.04 0.60
C THR A 24 -13.46 -8.28 0.85
N ILE A 25 -14.09 -8.35 2.02
CA ILE A 25 -15.01 -9.44 2.42
C ILE A 25 -16.27 -9.48 1.53
N GLU A 26 -16.56 -8.43 0.75
CA GLU A 26 -17.76 -8.33 -0.09
C GLU A 26 -17.80 -9.29 -1.31
N ALA A 27 -16.82 -10.17 -1.46
CA ALA A 27 -16.78 -11.21 -2.50
C ALA A 27 -18.08 -12.04 -2.56
N ASP A 28 -18.80 -12.19 -1.44
CA ASP A 28 -20.09 -12.90 -1.40
C ASP A 28 -21.19 -12.22 -2.24
N LYS A 29 -21.21 -10.87 -2.29
CA LYS A 29 -22.16 -10.13 -3.14
C LYS A 29 -21.89 -10.38 -4.62
N PHE A 30 -20.62 -10.33 -5.02
CA PHE A 30 -20.19 -10.58 -6.39
C PHE A 30 -20.46 -12.01 -6.83
N ALA A 31 -20.16 -12.99 -5.97
CA ALA A 31 -20.42 -14.39 -6.26
C ALA A 31 -21.90 -14.69 -6.42
N LYS A 32 -22.76 -14.06 -5.60
CA LYS A 32 -24.21 -14.17 -5.73
C LYS A 32 -24.71 -13.56 -7.05
N PHE A 33 -24.20 -12.38 -7.42
CA PHE A 33 -24.57 -11.70 -8.66
C PHE A 33 -24.10 -12.46 -9.91
N LEU A 34 -22.86 -12.94 -9.91
CA LEU A 34 -22.23 -13.66 -11.04
C LEU A 34 -22.49 -15.16 -11.03
N GLN A 35 -23.15 -15.68 -9.99
CA GLN A 35 -23.39 -17.11 -9.76
C GLN A 35 -22.11 -17.96 -9.89
N CYS A 36 -21.01 -17.47 -9.31
CA CYS A 36 -19.69 -18.06 -9.45
C CYS A 36 -19.11 -18.52 -8.11
N PRO A 37 -18.17 -19.49 -8.11
CA PRO A 37 -17.49 -19.92 -6.88
C PRO A 37 -16.54 -18.84 -6.34
N ILE A 38 -16.40 -18.81 -5.02
CA ILE A 38 -15.42 -17.94 -4.32
C ILE A 38 -14.24 -18.79 -3.88
N GLU A 39 -13.04 -18.30 -4.18
CA GLU A 39 -11.80 -18.83 -3.64
C GLU A 39 -11.21 -17.81 -2.65
N ARG A 40 -11.03 -18.22 -1.39
CA ARG A 40 -10.50 -17.36 -0.33
C ARG A 40 -9.05 -17.74 -0.04
N ILE A 41 -8.13 -16.83 -0.34
CA ILE A 41 -6.74 -16.99 0.07
C ILE A 41 -6.61 -16.45 1.50
N LYS A 42 -6.18 -17.30 2.45
CA LYS A 42 -5.92 -16.85 3.81
C LYS A 42 -4.77 -15.85 3.78
N GLY A 43 -5.06 -14.61 4.16
CA GLY A 43 -4.03 -13.60 4.39
C GLY A 43 -3.10 -14.02 5.51
N ARG A 44 -1.87 -13.52 5.47
CA ARG A 44 -0.96 -13.53 6.61
C ARG A 44 -0.89 -12.09 7.11
N THR A 45 -1.46 -11.83 8.27
CA THR A 45 -1.30 -10.55 8.95
C THR A 45 -0.29 -10.76 10.07
N PHE A 46 0.56 -9.76 10.27
CA PHE A 46 1.39 -9.65 11.47
C PHE A 46 0.71 -8.67 12.42
N PRO A 47 0.90 -8.82 13.75
CA PRO A 47 0.38 -7.84 14.69
C PRO A 47 0.98 -6.46 14.39
N VAL A 48 0.13 -5.44 14.40
CA VAL A 48 0.52 -4.04 14.15
C VAL A 48 0.21 -3.26 15.43
N ALA A 49 1.20 -2.55 15.97
CA ALA A 49 0.99 -1.59 17.05
C ALA A 49 0.36 -0.32 16.47
N ILE A 50 -0.65 0.23 17.16
CA ILE A 50 -1.37 1.43 16.73
C ILE A 50 -1.17 2.51 17.77
N GLU A 51 -0.60 3.62 17.34
CA GLU A 51 -0.37 4.81 18.17
C GLU A 51 -1.25 5.96 17.65
N TYR A 52 -1.80 6.74 18.58
CA TYR A 52 -2.65 7.89 18.28
C TYR A 52 -2.05 9.17 18.86
N LEU A 53 -2.28 10.29 18.17
CA LEU A 53 -1.97 11.60 18.72
C LEU A 53 -2.84 11.87 19.96
N ASN A 54 -2.27 12.53 20.96
CA ASN A 54 -3.02 12.92 22.16
C ASN A 54 -4.12 13.94 21.87
N HIS A 55 -3.93 14.75 20.82
CA HIS A 55 -4.82 15.83 20.41
C HIS A 55 -4.87 15.88 18.87
N PRO A 56 -5.97 16.35 18.26
CA PRO A 56 -6.01 16.61 16.82
C PRO A 56 -5.01 17.71 16.43
N GLU A 57 -4.26 17.49 15.37
CA GLU A 57 -3.38 18.51 14.76
C GLU A 57 -4.08 19.16 13.58
N ASN A 58 -3.95 20.49 13.45
CA ASN A 58 -4.53 21.24 12.34
C ASN A 58 -3.68 21.14 11.07
N ASP A 59 -2.35 21.04 11.24
CA ASP A 59 -1.41 20.87 10.13
C ASP A 59 -0.96 19.41 10.07
N PHE A 60 -1.63 18.64 9.21
CA PHE A 60 -1.32 17.22 9.04
C PHE A 60 0.00 17.00 8.29
N ILE A 61 0.51 17.98 7.52
CA ILE A 61 1.79 17.85 6.82
C ILE A 61 2.93 17.95 7.82
N ASP A 62 2.90 18.95 8.69
CA ASP A 62 3.90 19.11 9.75
C ASP A 62 3.85 17.92 10.73
N ALA A 63 2.66 17.51 11.15
CA ALA A 63 2.49 16.33 12.00
C ALA A 63 3.03 15.04 11.33
N SER A 64 2.81 14.87 10.02
CA SER A 64 3.35 13.74 9.26
C SER A 64 4.88 13.79 9.16
N LEU A 65 5.46 14.97 8.94
CA LEU A 65 6.92 15.14 8.92
C LEU A 65 7.54 14.75 10.26
N ILE A 66 6.98 15.25 11.37
CA ILE A 66 7.44 14.92 12.71
C ILE A 66 7.35 13.41 12.95
N ALA A 67 6.22 12.79 12.63
CA ALA A 67 6.03 11.35 12.80
C ALA A 67 7.02 10.52 11.97
N VAL A 68 7.23 10.87 10.69
CA VAL A 68 8.19 10.18 9.81
C VAL A 68 9.61 10.29 10.36
N LEU A 69 10.04 11.50 10.77
CA LEU A 69 11.38 11.71 11.32
C LEU A 69 11.57 10.99 12.66
N GLN A 70 10.55 10.97 13.51
CA GLN A 70 10.59 10.24 14.78
C GLN A 70 10.74 8.74 14.53
N VAL A 71 9.90 8.15 13.67
CA VAL A 71 10.00 6.73 13.30
C VAL A 71 11.37 6.43 12.69
N HIS A 72 11.88 7.28 11.80
CA HIS A 72 13.19 7.13 11.17
C HIS A 72 14.34 7.12 12.18
N MET A 73 14.21 7.82 13.31
CA MET A 73 15.24 7.91 14.35
C MET A 73 15.13 6.80 15.40
N ASP A 74 13.90 6.48 15.82
CA ASP A 74 13.64 5.57 16.93
C ASP A 74 13.66 4.09 16.50
N MET A 75 13.29 3.80 15.26
CA MET A 75 13.21 2.42 14.75
C MET A 75 14.53 1.92 14.16
N PRO A 76 14.73 0.59 14.07
CA PRO A 76 15.83 0.00 13.31
C PRO A 76 15.87 0.45 11.84
N VAL A 77 17.07 0.49 11.24
CA VAL A 77 17.29 0.97 9.86
C VAL A 77 16.86 0.00 8.76
N ASP A 78 16.40 -1.20 9.11
CA ASP A 78 16.00 -2.27 8.18
C ASP A 78 14.50 -2.26 7.84
N GLY A 79 13.77 -1.19 8.20
CA GLY A 79 12.35 -1.00 7.90
C GLY A 79 12.07 0.17 6.96
N ASP A 80 10.98 0.05 6.19
CA ASP A 80 10.47 1.11 5.32
C ASP A 80 9.29 1.85 5.99
N ILE A 81 9.07 3.10 5.59
CA ILE A 81 7.96 3.94 6.07
C ILE A 81 6.99 4.20 4.92
N LEU A 82 5.71 3.90 5.12
CA LEU A 82 4.62 4.24 4.20
C LEU A 82 3.75 5.34 4.81
N CYS A 83 3.79 6.54 4.21
CA CYS A 83 2.97 7.69 4.61
C CYS A 83 1.83 7.90 3.61
N PHE A 84 0.60 8.10 4.10
CA PHE A 84 -0.56 8.38 3.27
C PHE A 84 -0.92 9.87 3.34
N LEU A 85 -1.00 10.50 2.17
CA LEU A 85 -1.35 11.91 2.01
C LEU A 85 -2.47 12.09 0.97
N THR A 86 -3.09 13.26 0.98
CA THR A 86 -4.33 13.54 0.24
C THR A 86 -4.14 13.85 -1.24
N GLY A 87 -3.01 14.45 -1.62
CA GLY A 87 -2.78 14.89 -2.99
C GLY A 87 -1.32 15.02 -3.36
N GLN A 88 -1.06 15.28 -4.65
CA GLN A 88 0.29 15.43 -5.17
C GLN A 88 1.05 16.59 -4.49
N GLU A 89 0.41 17.76 -4.32
CA GLU A 89 1.04 18.94 -3.71
C GLU A 89 1.52 18.66 -2.28
N ASP A 90 0.71 17.96 -1.49
CA ASP A 90 1.04 17.51 -0.14
C ASP A 90 2.23 16.55 -0.14
N ILE A 91 2.24 15.60 -1.09
CA ILE A 91 3.31 14.60 -1.23
C ILE A 91 4.64 15.25 -1.59
N ASP A 92 4.64 16.12 -2.60
CA ASP A 92 5.83 16.81 -3.08
C ASP A 92 6.39 17.74 -1.98
N SER A 93 5.51 18.46 -1.27
CA SER A 93 5.90 19.31 -0.13
C SER A 93 6.53 18.52 1.01
N LEU A 94 5.94 17.38 1.40
CA LEU A 94 6.50 16.53 2.46
C LEU A 94 7.84 15.91 2.03
N GLN A 95 7.95 15.47 0.77
CA GLN A 95 9.19 14.93 0.21
C GLN A 95 10.34 15.93 0.34
N ASP A 96 10.14 17.16 -0.11
CA ASP A 96 11.17 18.20 -0.08
C ASP A 96 11.63 18.47 1.37
N GLN A 97 10.70 18.52 2.32
CA GLN A 97 10.99 18.69 3.73
C GLN A 97 11.81 17.52 4.30
N ILE A 98 11.43 16.27 3.99
CA ILE A 98 12.18 15.09 4.43
C ILE A 98 13.59 15.09 3.84
N VAL A 99 13.75 15.35 2.54
CA VAL A 99 15.07 15.38 1.88
C VAL A 99 15.96 16.47 2.47
N GLN A 100 15.41 17.63 2.81
CA GLN A 100 16.15 18.70 3.48
C GLN A 100 16.61 18.28 4.88
N ARG A 101 15.74 17.64 5.68
CA ARG A 101 16.09 17.20 7.05
C ARG A 101 17.03 16.00 7.05
N ALA A 102 16.91 15.10 6.09
CA ALA A 102 17.79 13.95 5.92
C ALA A 102 19.27 14.34 5.73
N LYS A 103 19.53 15.47 5.06
CA LYS A 103 20.91 15.99 4.89
C LYS A 103 21.60 16.32 6.22
N LEU A 104 20.82 16.55 7.28
CA LEU A 104 21.34 16.84 8.62
C LEU A 104 21.68 15.56 9.40
N ILE A 105 21.33 14.37 8.88
CA ILE A 105 21.48 13.08 9.54
C ILE A 105 22.24 12.12 8.60
N PRO A 106 23.54 12.37 8.35
CA PRO A 106 24.32 11.61 7.36
C PRO A 106 24.46 10.12 7.71
N ASP A 107 24.37 9.77 9.00
CA ASP A 107 24.52 8.39 9.48
C ASP A 107 23.29 7.52 9.22
N ARG A 108 22.15 8.12 8.83
CA ARG A 108 20.89 7.41 8.54
C ARG A 108 20.29 7.91 7.22
N PRO A 109 20.87 7.51 6.07
CA PRO A 109 20.36 7.93 4.77
C PRO A 109 18.92 7.44 4.57
N VAL A 110 18.10 8.26 3.90
CA VAL A 110 16.72 7.94 3.55
C VAL A 110 16.51 8.20 2.07
N ILE A 111 15.74 7.32 1.42
CA ILE A 111 15.31 7.47 0.04
C ILE A 111 13.80 7.74 0.08
N VAL A 112 13.38 8.85 -0.49
CA VAL A 112 11.97 9.23 -0.55
C VAL A 112 11.43 8.91 -1.94
N CYS A 113 10.34 8.15 -1.99
CA CYS A 113 9.71 7.71 -3.24
C CYS A 113 8.24 8.19 -3.28
N PRO A 114 7.93 9.30 -3.98
CA PRO A 114 6.56 9.77 -4.10
C PRO A 114 5.74 8.84 -5.01
N ILE A 115 4.48 8.60 -4.65
CA ILE A 115 3.54 7.81 -5.45
C ILE A 115 2.18 8.53 -5.47
N TYR A 116 1.75 8.93 -6.66
CA TYR A 116 0.43 9.54 -6.90
C TYR A 116 -0.05 9.18 -8.32
N ALA A 117 -1.35 9.38 -8.60
CA ALA A 117 -1.99 8.86 -9.81
C ALA A 117 -1.46 9.41 -11.14
N ALA A 118 -0.91 10.64 -11.13
CA ALA A 118 -0.38 11.31 -12.33
C ALA A 118 1.11 11.04 -12.59
N LEU A 119 1.74 10.12 -11.86
CA LEU A 119 3.15 9.77 -12.06
C LEU A 119 3.35 9.16 -13.46
N PRO A 120 4.34 9.60 -14.25
CA PRO A 120 4.68 8.94 -15.52
C PRO A 120 5.12 7.49 -15.30
N GLU A 121 4.74 6.61 -16.24
CA GLU A 121 5.11 5.18 -16.27
C GLU A 121 6.58 4.94 -16.62
#